data_AF-A0A7S0RCF0-F1
#
_entry.id   AF-A0A7S0RCF0-F1
#
_cell.length_a   1.000
_cell.length_b   1.000
_cell.length_c   1.000
_cell.angle_alpha   90.00
_cell.angle_beta   90.00
_cell.angle_gamma   90.00
#
_symmetry.space_group_name_H-M   'P 1'
#
loop_
_entity.id
_entity.type
_entity.pdbx_description
1 polymer ?
#
loop_
_entity_poly.entity_id
_entity_poly.type
_entity_poly.pdbx_seq_one_letter_code
_entity_poly.pdbx_strand_id
1 'polypeptide(L)'
;MPASRLRNANSFRLVRTGVLCLIFIAAVYYALGAWGTKPNSGQMDSTEPHVQQDDGRVPTGLDNGGVGEMDGDRKEQAHHEEDAVIGHDDAASDEGVPASKYNVYAETKRAGCVPGSISSDQQGAGADINKHLFRDEPFGVFVEFGAGDGLFMSNSHPYEEELCWSGLCIEPTTEFEKLQRNRPKCAKVKSAICDRDGPRTFHDITENGLWTGWSGFGDTFEPTTWRHINNNVARGNWRVKEIEVQCVKLQNLLSSKGVPKVDYLAIDVQGAEYEVLRTIDFKSVTVDVLQVESMAQEGGLKIESLMVGNGFVKVAQVGEDSIYVRKGPDGKPVREWIE
;
A
#
# COMPACT_ATOMS: atom_id res chain seq x y z
N MET A 1 21.81 29.24 66.50
CA MET A 1 21.65 29.60 65.08
C MET A 1 20.40 28.91 64.54
N PRO A 2 19.31 29.64 64.24
CA PRO A 2 18.20 29.09 63.49
C PRO A 2 18.23 29.55 62.03
N ALA A 3 17.96 28.60 61.16
CA ALA A 3 17.91 28.72 59.71
C ALA A 3 16.70 29.54 59.25
N SER A 4 16.93 30.34 58.21
CA SER A 4 15.96 31.17 57.52
C SER A 4 15.05 30.36 56.59
N ARG A 5 13.79 30.79 56.57
CA ARG A 5 12.70 30.37 55.70
C ARG A 5 13.02 30.71 54.23
N LEU A 6 12.72 29.81 53.31
CA LEU A 6 12.50 30.13 51.90
C LEU A 6 11.08 29.75 51.50
N ARG A 7 10.45 30.71 50.80
CA ARG A 7 9.04 30.76 50.42
C ARG A 7 8.80 30.05 49.09
N ASN A 8 7.61 29.49 48.97
CA ASN A 8 6.92 29.11 47.74
C ASN A 8 6.87 30.23 46.70
N ALA A 9 7.02 29.88 45.43
CA ALA A 9 6.32 30.49 44.31
C ALA A 9 6.12 29.44 43.20
N ASN A 10 4.89 28.96 43.08
CA ASN A 10 4.38 28.21 41.94
C ASN A 10 4.30 29.12 40.72
N SER A 11 4.86 28.69 39.59
CA SER A 11 4.60 29.29 38.28
C SER A 11 4.22 28.17 37.31
N PHE A 12 2.92 27.92 37.17
CA PHE A 12 2.37 27.14 36.07
C PHE A 12 2.58 27.93 34.77
N ARG A 13 3.40 27.42 33.84
CA ARG A 13 3.44 27.90 32.45
C ARG A 13 2.65 26.94 31.57
N LEU A 14 1.47 27.40 31.18
CA LEU A 14 0.61 26.83 30.16
C LEU A 14 1.23 27.13 28.78
N VAL A 15 1.85 26.14 28.14
CA VAL A 15 2.28 26.27 26.74
C VAL A 15 1.09 25.92 25.86
N ARG A 16 0.44 26.96 25.34
CA ARG A 16 -0.46 26.88 24.20
C ARG A 16 0.38 26.83 22.93
N THR A 17 0.31 25.73 22.18
CA THR A 17 0.55 25.69 20.73
C THR A 17 -0.09 24.42 20.20
N GLY A 18 -1.39 24.50 19.94
CA GLY A 18 -2.12 23.54 19.13
C GLY A 18 -2.60 24.26 17.87
N VAL A 19 -2.71 23.49 16.79
CA VAL A 19 -3.21 23.85 15.45
C VAL A 19 -2.18 24.50 14.52
N LEU A 20 -1.44 23.66 13.79
CA LEU A 20 -1.00 23.83 12.38
C LEU A 20 -0.11 22.64 12.00
N CYS A 21 -0.71 21.47 11.80
CA CYS A 21 -0.04 20.30 11.21
C CYS A 21 -0.98 19.63 10.20
N LEU A 22 -1.42 20.44 9.23
CA LEU A 22 -2.05 20.01 8.00
C LEU A 22 -1.39 20.85 6.92
N ILE A 23 -0.90 20.20 5.86
CA ILE A 23 -0.09 20.74 4.74
C ILE A 23 1.43 20.65 4.99
N PHE A 24 2.01 19.44 4.93
CA PHE A 24 3.43 19.30 4.54
C PHE A 24 3.78 18.04 3.72
N ILE A 25 2.81 17.25 3.25
CA ILE A 25 3.09 16.12 2.33
C ILE A 25 2.97 16.52 0.84
N ALA A 26 2.41 17.69 0.51
CA ALA A 26 2.34 18.19 -0.87
C ALA A 26 3.50 19.13 -1.29
N ALA A 27 4.42 19.49 -0.38
CA ALA A 27 5.39 20.56 -0.62
C ALA A 27 6.78 20.13 -1.13
N VAL A 28 7.06 18.82 -1.26
CA VAL A 28 8.34 18.35 -1.83
C VAL A 28 8.33 18.34 -3.37
N TYR A 29 7.16 18.49 -4.01
CA TYR A 29 7.02 18.40 -5.47
C TYR A 29 7.30 19.71 -6.26
N TYR A 30 7.63 20.83 -5.62
CA TYR A 30 7.86 22.11 -6.34
C TYR A 30 9.32 22.55 -6.48
N ALA A 31 10.31 21.78 -6.04
CA ALA A 31 11.70 22.25 -5.98
C ALA A 31 12.70 21.59 -6.97
N LEU A 32 12.29 20.66 -7.83
CA LEU A 32 13.23 19.97 -8.76
C LEU A 32 12.79 19.99 -10.24
N GLY A 33 11.90 20.90 -10.64
CA GLY A 33 11.38 21.00 -12.01
C GLY A 33 11.83 22.22 -12.81
N ALA A 34 12.72 23.05 -12.28
CA ALA A 34 13.30 24.16 -13.02
C ALA A 34 14.82 24.02 -12.90
N TRP A 35 15.48 23.78 -14.03
CA TRP A 35 16.71 24.44 -14.48
C TRP A 35 17.19 23.71 -15.75
N GLY A 36 17.09 24.40 -16.89
CA GLY A 36 18.07 24.28 -17.97
C GLY A 36 17.64 23.58 -19.26
N THR A 37 16.97 24.31 -20.16
CA THR A 37 17.45 24.46 -21.55
C THR A 37 16.98 25.81 -22.12
N LYS A 38 17.92 26.61 -22.63
CA LYS A 38 17.68 27.89 -23.31
C LYS A 38 16.94 27.69 -24.64
N PRO A 39 16.06 28.62 -25.08
CA PRO A 39 15.49 28.59 -26.41
C PRO A 39 16.45 29.21 -27.44
N ASN A 40 16.58 28.54 -28.58
CA ASN A 40 17.34 29.02 -29.72
C ASN A 40 16.48 30.01 -30.52
N SER A 41 17.06 31.16 -30.85
CA SER A 41 16.49 32.20 -31.70
C SER A 41 16.35 31.72 -33.14
N GLY A 42 15.17 31.92 -33.75
CA GLY A 42 14.93 31.62 -35.16
C GLY A 42 13.60 32.17 -35.67
N GLN A 43 13.64 33.44 -36.07
CA GLN A 43 12.87 34.11 -37.13
C GLN A 43 11.38 33.77 -37.38
N MET A 44 10.57 34.83 -37.24
CA MET A 44 9.26 35.02 -37.84
C MET A 44 9.32 34.83 -39.37
N ASP A 45 8.34 34.12 -39.92
CA ASP A 45 7.78 34.46 -41.22
C ASP A 45 6.27 34.27 -41.22
N SER A 46 5.59 35.28 -41.75
CA SER A 46 4.16 35.50 -41.80
C SER A 46 3.66 35.03 -43.16
N THR A 47 2.66 34.15 -43.21
CA THR A 47 1.71 34.07 -44.34
C THR A 47 0.51 33.18 -43.97
N GLU A 48 -0.64 33.81 -43.69
CA GLU A 48 -1.95 33.24 -44.05
C GLU A 48 -2.08 33.29 -45.59
N PRO A 49 -2.88 32.41 -46.24
CA PRO A 49 -4.29 32.80 -46.42
C PRO A 49 -5.34 31.67 -46.61
N HIS A 50 -6.59 32.13 -46.47
CA HIS A 50 -7.82 31.72 -47.16
C HIS A 50 -8.58 30.45 -46.73
N VAL A 51 -9.58 30.74 -45.88
CA VAL A 51 -10.90 30.09 -45.83
C VAL A 51 -11.61 30.21 -47.18
N GLN A 52 -12.09 29.09 -47.73
CA GLN A 52 -13.22 29.06 -48.65
C GLN A 52 -14.35 28.22 -48.03
N GLN A 53 -15.50 28.87 -47.90
CA GLN A 53 -16.79 28.28 -47.62
C GLN A 53 -17.23 27.48 -48.85
N ASP A 54 -17.73 26.27 -48.64
CA ASP A 54 -18.53 25.57 -49.64
C ASP A 54 -19.88 25.20 -49.02
N ASP A 55 -20.89 25.35 -49.86
CA ASP A 55 -22.30 25.48 -49.55
C ASP A 55 -23.02 24.12 -49.56
N GLY A 56 -24.16 24.08 -48.86
CA GLY A 56 -24.88 22.83 -48.60
C GLY A 56 -25.69 22.31 -49.78
N ARG A 57 -25.89 20.98 -49.79
CA ARG A 57 -27.16 20.36 -50.22
C ARG A 57 -27.25 18.90 -49.77
N VAL A 58 -28.28 18.64 -48.95
CA VAL A 58 -28.89 17.31 -48.73
C VAL A 58 -29.87 17.05 -49.89
N PRO A 59 -29.98 15.81 -50.37
CA PRO A 59 -31.32 15.20 -50.45
C PRO A 59 -31.38 13.69 -50.10
N THR A 60 -32.31 13.39 -49.19
CA THR A 60 -33.31 12.30 -49.10
C THR A 60 -33.31 11.09 -50.06
N GLY A 61 -33.58 9.90 -49.48
CA GLY A 61 -34.26 8.71 -50.03
C GLY A 61 -33.96 7.46 -49.16
N LEU A 62 -34.86 6.91 -48.32
CA LEU A 62 -35.91 5.89 -48.61
C LEU A 62 -35.39 4.80 -49.58
N ASP A 63 -35.39 3.47 -49.32
CA ASP A 63 -36.51 2.65 -48.86
C ASP A 63 -36.11 1.17 -48.54
N ASN A 64 -36.92 0.55 -47.68
CA ASN A 64 -37.29 -0.86 -47.41
C ASN A 64 -36.50 -2.11 -47.89
N GLY A 65 -36.35 -3.07 -46.94
CA GLY A 65 -37.16 -4.31 -46.96
C GLY A 65 -36.45 -5.65 -47.29
N GLY A 66 -36.66 -6.68 -46.45
CA GLY A 66 -36.40 -8.08 -46.82
C GLY A 66 -36.37 -9.08 -45.65
N VAL A 67 -37.54 -9.60 -45.27
CA VAL A 67 -37.74 -10.75 -44.37
C VAL A 67 -37.88 -12.01 -45.24
N GLY A 68 -37.39 -13.17 -44.77
CA GLY A 68 -37.61 -14.46 -45.41
C GLY A 68 -37.36 -15.63 -44.46
N GLU A 69 -38.39 -16.44 -44.25
CA GLU A 69 -38.55 -17.54 -43.29
C GLU A 69 -38.70 -18.88 -44.07
N MET A 70 -38.53 -19.99 -43.34
CA MET A 70 -39.04 -21.38 -43.59
C MET A 70 -38.17 -22.48 -44.24
N ASP A 71 -37.85 -23.48 -43.38
CA ASP A 71 -38.11 -24.94 -43.43
C ASP A 71 -37.65 -25.85 -44.59
N GLY A 72 -37.07 -27.02 -44.22
CA GLY A 72 -37.05 -28.21 -45.08
C GLY A 72 -36.03 -29.34 -44.74
N ASP A 73 -36.41 -30.22 -43.81
CA ASP A 73 -36.14 -31.67 -43.66
C ASP A 73 -35.12 -32.46 -44.55
N ARG A 74 -34.22 -33.20 -43.86
CA ARG A 74 -33.85 -34.65 -44.04
C ARG A 74 -32.77 -35.09 -45.06
N LYS A 75 -31.60 -35.58 -44.57
CA LYS A 75 -31.11 -36.99 -44.60
C LYS A 75 -29.59 -37.14 -44.36
N GLU A 76 -29.25 -38.24 -43.67
CA GLU A 76 -27.92 -38.78 -43.35
C GLU A 76 -26.92 -38.79 -44.52
N GLN A 77 -25.66 -38.45 -44.21
CA GLN A 77 -24.48 -39.24 -44.59
C GLN A 77 -23.28 -38.85 -43.72
N ALA A 78 -22.68 -39.86 -43.11
CA ALA A 78 -21.51 -39.75 -42.24
C ALA A 78 -20.24 -39.56 -43.06
N HIS A 79 -19.43 -38.55 -42.73
CA HIS A 79 -18.00 -38.53 -43.00
C HIS A 79 -17.29 -37.80 -41.86
N HIS A 80 -16.25 -38.46 -41.34
CA HIS A 80 -15.28 -37.94 -40.38
C HIS A 80 -14.62 -36.68 -40.92
N GLU A 81 -14.55 -35.63 -40.09
CA GLU A 81 -13.44 -34.67 -40.09
C GLU A 81 -13.39 -33.99 -38.71
N GLU A 82 -12.16 -33.88 -38.20
CA GLU A 82 -11.79 -33.34 -36.90
C GLU A 82 -11.98 -31.82 -36.90
N ASP A 83 -12.69 -31.27 -35.91
CA ASP A 83 -12.61 -29.84 -35.59
C ASP A 83 -12.64 -29.63 -34.07
N ALA A 84 -11.64 -28.88 -33.62
CA ALA A 84 -11.34 -28.59 -32.23
C ALA A 84 -12.44 -27.72 -31.58
N VAL A 85 -13.09 -28.27 -30.56
CA VAL A 85 -13.94 -27.50 -29.64
C VAL A 85 -13.05 -26.91 -28.55
N ILE A 86 -12.95 -25.58 -28.51
CA ILE A 86 -12.43 -24.82 -27.38
C ILE A 86 -13.43 -25.00 -26.23
N GLY A 87 -13.09 -25.92 -25.32
CA GLY A 87 -13.80 -26.11 -24.07
C GLY A 87 -13.61 -24.90 -23.15
N HIS A 88 -14.71 -24.45 -22.55
CA HIS A 88 -14.68 -23.66 -21.33
C HIS A 88 -13.97 -24.48 -20.24
N ASP A 89 -12.84 -23.97 -19.75
CA ASP A 89 -12.24 -24.49 -18.52
C ASP A 89 -12.88 -23.80 -17.32
N ASP A 90 -13.79 -24.55 -16.72
CA ASP A 90 -14.31 -24.36 -15.37
C ASP A 90 -13.18 -24.31 -14.34
N ALA A 91 -13.43 -23.55 -13.28
CA ALA A 91 -12.56 -23.34 -12.14
C ALA A 91 -11.97 -24.66 -11.59
N ALA A 92 -10.67 -24.86 -11.79
CA ALA A 92 -9.90 -25.88 -11.11
C ALA A 92 -9.73 -25.49 -9.64
N SER A 93 -10.37 -26.25 -8.76
CA SER A 93 -10.08 -26.35 -7.35
C SER A 93 -8.60 -26.68 -7.14
N ASP A 94 -7.88 -25.78 -6.48
CA ASP A 94 -6.46 -25.93 -6.15
C ASP A 94 -6.29 -26.97 -5.02
N GLU A 95 -6.21 -28.24 -5.42
CA GLU A 95 -5.75 -29.31 -4.54
C GLU A 95 -4.23 -29.22 -4.35
N GLY A 96 -3.82 -28.79 -3.15
CA GLY A 96 -2.59 -29.25 -2.51
C GLY A 96 -1.26 -28.88 -3.19
N VAL A 97 -0.98 -27.58 -3.36
CA VAL A 97 0.38 -27.12 -3.66
C VAL A 97 1.30 -27.36 -2.43
N PRO A 98 2.48 -28.02 -2.57
CA PRO A 98 3.38 -28.22 -1.45
C PRO A 98 3.85 -26.89 -0.85
N ALA A 99 3.83 -26.77 0.48
CA ALA A 99 4.26 -25.58 1.25
C ALA A 99 5.69 -25.07 0.91
N SER A 100 6.48 -25.85 0.19
CA SER A 100 7.82 -25.46 -0.30
C SER A 100 7.81 -24.49 -1.49
N LYS A 101 6.70 -24.33 -2.21
CA LYS A 101 6.65 -23.48 -3.42
C LYS A 101 6.67 -21.97 -3.11
N TYR A 102 6.36 -21.59 -1.89
CA TYR A 102 6.16 -20.19 -1.52
C TYR A 102 7.01 -19.73 -0.33
N ASN A 103 8.13 -20.37 -0.02
CA ASN A 103 8.93 -19.95 1.13
C ASN A 103 9.56 -18.56 0.87
N VAL A 104 9.23 -17.54 1.68
CA VAL A 104 9.82 -16.19 1.56
C VAL A 104 11.34 -16.27 1.55
N TYR A 105 11.95 -17.06 2.45
CA TYR A 105 13.39 -17.25 2.44
C TYR A 105 13.90 -17.86 1.14
N ALA A 106 13.16 -18.76 0.48
CA ALA A 106 13.61 -19.29 -0.81
C ALA A 106 13.44 -18.26 -1.95
N GLU A 107 12.37 -17.46 -1.90
CA GLU A 107 12.06 -16.41 -2.89
C GLU A 107 13.02 -15.20 -2.80
N THR A 108 13.55 -14.91 -1.60
CA THR A 108 14.28 -13.67 -1.34
C THR A 108 15.72 -13.85 -0.85
N LYS A 109 16.17 -15.09 -0.57
CA LYS A 109 17.54 -15.33 -0.09
C LYS A 109 18.56 -14.98 -1.15
N ARG A 110 19.37 -13.99 -0.82
CA ARG A 110 20.46 -13.51 -1.68
C ARG A 110 21.77 -14.18 -1.29
N ALA A 111 22.17 -15.19 -2.05
CA ALA A 111 23.51 -15.76 -1.95
C ALA A 111 24.56 -14.65 -2.22
N GLY A 112 25.44 -14.40 -1.26
CA GLY A 112 26.49 -13.38 -1.38
C GLY A 112 26.04 -11.94 -1.06
N CYS A 113 24.85 -11.74 -0.48
CA CYS A 113 24.46 -10.41 0.00
C CYS A 113 25.38 -9.97 1.16
N VAL A 114 25.86 -8.73 1.08
CA VAL A 114 26.70 -8.11 2.10
C VAL A 114 25.90 -6.94 2.70
N PRO A 115 25.42 -7.06 3.95
CA PRO A 115 24.69 -5.98 4.61
C PRO A 115 25.56 -4.74 4.78
N GLY A 116 25.00 -3.59 4.46
CA GLY A 116 25.56 -2.25 4.68
C GLY A 116 24.86 -1.55 5.84
N SER A 117 24.51 -0.29 5.63
CA SER A 117 23.84 0.58 6.61
C SER A 117 22.81 1.44 5.90
N ILE A 118 21.64 1.61 6.51
CA ILE A 118 20.63 2.55 6.01
C ILE A 118 21.16 3.97 6.22
N SER A 119 21.24 4.75 5.15
CA SER A 119 21.82 6.09 5.18
C SER A 119 21.02 7.02 6.08
N SER A 120 21.70 7.88 6.85
CA SER A 120 21.05 8.94 7.65
C SER A 120 20.27 9.95 6.81
N ASP A 121 20.57 10.02 5.51
CA ASP A 121 19.89 10.92 4.58
C ASP A 121 18.60 10.30 4.01
N GLN A 122 18.38 8.99 4.19
CA GLN A 122 17.10 8.36 3.89
C GLN A 122 16.06 8.86 4.89
N GLN A 123 14.92 9.31 4.37
CA GLN A 123 13.80 9.84 5.15
C GLN A 123 12.64 8.86 5.14
N GLY A 124 11.83 8.90 6.20
CA GLY A 124 10.61 8.09 6.33
C GLY A 124 10.65 7.18 7.56
N ALA A 125 9.47 6.68 7.95
CA ALA A 125 9.30 5.91 9.19
C ALA A 125 10.20 4.68 9.23
N GLY A 126 10.35 3.97 8.10
CA GLY A 126 11.27 2.83 8.00
C GLY A 126 12.72 3.14 8.39
N ALA A 127 13.28 4.29 7.98
CA ALA A 127 14.64 4.68 8.31
C ALA A 127 14.78 5.10 9.78
N ASP A 128 13.80 5.81 10.33
CA ASP A 128 13.75 6.18 11.74
C ASP A 128 13.64 4.94 12.64
N ILE A 129 12.77 3.99 12.29
CA ILE A 129 12.64 2.70 12.97
C ILE A 129 13.97 1.94 12.94
N ASN A 130 14.70 1.95 11.81
CA ASN A 130 16.00 1.32 11.76
C ASN A 130 16.95 2.01 12.75
N LYS A 131 17.11 3.32 12.65
CA LYS A 131 18.01 4.10 13.52
C LYS A 131 17.76 3.82 15.01
N HIS A 132 16.50 3.76 15.42
CA HIS A 132 16.12 3.72 16.83
C HIS A 132 15.89 2.30 17.39
N LEU A 133 15.59 1.30 16.55
CA LEU A 133 15.31 -0.09 16.97
C LEU A 133 16.25 -1.15 16.37
N PHE A 134 16.36 -1.22 15.04
CA PHE A 134 17.09 -2.31 14.38
C PHE A 134 18.60 -2.06 14.27
N ARG A 135 19.03 -0.80 14.15
CA ARG A 135 20.42 -0.34 14.13
C ARG A 135 21.29 -1.12 13.16
N ASP A 136 20.83 -1.17 11.91
CA ASP A 136 21.49 -1.88 10.81
C ASP A 136 21.67 -3.38 11.07
N GLU A 137 20.81 -3.97 11.90
CA GLU A 137 20.81 -5.42 12.12
C GLU A 137 20.59 -6.15 10.79
N PRO A 138 21.52 -7.03 10.39
CA PRO A 138 21.42 -7.68 9.10
C PRO A 138 20.45 -8.86 9.15
N PHE A 139 19.91 -9.21 7.98
CA PHE A 139 19.18 -10.47 7.77
C PHE A 139 17.89 -10.65 8.59
N GLY A 140 17.03 -9.64 8.64
CA GLY A 140 15.68 -9.79 9.17
C GLY A 140 14.64 -10.19 8.13
N VAL A 141 13.41 -10.40 8.59
CA VAL A 141 12.20 -10.59 7.78
C VAL A 141 11.24 -9.42 7.96
N PHE A 142 10.88 -8.76 6.87
CA PHE A 142 9.81 -7.77 6.87
C PHE A 142 8.54 -8.29 6.16
N VAL A 143 7.40 -7.74 6.56
CA VAL A 143 6.14 -7.85 5.83
C VAL A 143 5.55 -6.44 5.73
N GLU A 144 5.11 -6.04 4.54
CA GLU A 144 4.57 -4.70 4.28
C GLU A 144 3.21 -4.82 3.60
N PHE A 145 2.19 -4.22 4.22
CA PHE A 145 0.86 -4.04 3.64
C PHE A 145 0.78 -2.66 3.00
N GLY A 146 0.08 -2.55 1.87
CA GLY A 146 0.00 -1.28 1.13
C GLY A 146 1.33 -0.92 0.47
N ALA A 147 2.04 -1.92 -0.08
CA ALA A 147 3.38 -1.72 -0.63
C ALA A 147 3.43 -0.80 -1.86
N GLY A 148 2.28 -0.46 -2.47
CA GLY A 148 2.19 0.48 -3.57
C GLY A 148 3.04 0.07 -4.76
N ASP A 149 3.83 0.99 -5.30
CA ASP A 149 4.80 0.70 -6.37
C ASP A 149 6.10 0.06 -5.85
N GLY A 150 6.23 -0.14 -4.54
CA GLY A 150 7.40 -0.71 -3.86
C GLY A 150 8.54 0.27 -3.60
N LEU A 151 8.45 1.54 -4.01
CA LEU A 151 9.49 2.54 -3.83
C LEU A 151 8.96 3.79 -3.13
N PHE A 152 7.85 4.34 -3.63
CA PHE A 152 7.24 5.56 -3.13
C PHE A 152 6.75 5.33 -1.69
N MET A 153 7.36 6.05 -0.74
CA MET A 153 7.05 5.98 0.69
C MET A 153 7.16 4.57 1.29
N SER A 154 7.91 3.66 0.67
CA SER A 154 8.05 2.30 1.21
C SER A 154 8.81 2.30 2.53
N ASN A 155 8.23 1.62 3.51
CA ASN A 155 8.81 1.46 4.84
C ASN A 155 9.82 0.30 4.87
N SER A 156 9.68 -0.67 3.96
CA SER A 156 10.54 -1.85 3.91
C SER A 156 11.70 -1.74 2.90
N HIS A 157 11.66 -0.76 2.00
CA HIS A 157 12.64 -0.65 0.93
C HIS A 157 14.10 -0.65 1.38
N PRO A 158 14.49 0.19 2.36
CA PRO A 158 15.87 0.25 2.84
C PRO A 158 16.37 -1.05 3.48
N TYR A 159 15.50 -1.79 4.18
CA TYR A 159 15.86 -3.07 4.81
C TYR A 159 16.22 -4.13 3.77
N GLU A 160 15.47 -4.18 2.67
CA GLU A 160 15.82 -5.04 1.54
C GLU A 160 17.14 -4.60 0.91
N GLU A 161 17.25 -3.35 0.47
CA GLU A 161 18.41 -2.94 -0.34
C GLU A 161 19.71 -2.92 0.47
N GLU A 162 19.68 -2.40 1.69
CA GLU A 162 20.89 -2.14 2.47
C GLU A 162 21.21 -3.28 3.44
N LEU A 163 20.22 -3.90 4.08
CA LEU A 163 20.45 -4.81 5.22
C LEU A 163 20.32 -6.29 4.88
N CYS A 164 20.13 -6.62 3.60
CA CYS A 164 19.90 -7.98 3.13
C CYS A 164 18.67 -8.65 3.75
N TRP A 165 17.67 -7.87 4.16
CA TRP A 165 16.44 -8.45 4.67
C TRP A 165 15.69 -9.18 3.57
N SER A 166 15.00 -10.22 4.00
CA SER A 166 14.01 -10.95 3.23
C SER A 166 12.63 -10.37 3.52
N GLY A 167 11.67 -10.47 2.60
CA GLY A 167 10.36 -9.97 2.93
C GLY A 167 9.26 -10.26 1.95
N LEU A 168 8.06 -9.84 2.35
CA LEU A 168 6.81 -10.02 1.65
C LEU A 168 6.09 -8.67 1.52
N CYS A 169 5.96 -8.17 0.29
CA CYS A 169 5.17 -6.99 -0.05
C CYS A 169 3.77 -7.39 -0.52
N ILE A 170 2.74 -6.73 0.00
CA ILE A 170 1.34 -7.02 -0.29
C ILE A 170 0.67 -5.76 -0.84
N GLU A 171 0.14 -5.85 -2.05
CA GLU A 171 -0.46 -4.71 -2.75
C GLU A 171 -1.65 -5.17 -3.62
N PRO A 172 -2.88 -4.72 -3.32
CA PRO A 172 -4.07 -5.18 -4.05
C PRO A 172 -4.34 -4.47 -5.38
N THR A 173 -3.79 -3.27 -5.61
CA THR A 173 -4.14 -2.42 -6.76
C THR A 173 -3.32 -2.74 -8.02
N THR A 174 -3.46 -1.91 -9.05
CA THR A 174 -2.64 -1.98 -10.27
C THR A 174 -1.17 -1.60 -10.02
N GLU A 175 -0.85 -0.93 -8.90
CA GLU A 175 0.53 -0.61 -8.53
C GLU A 175 1.38 -1.87 -8.31
N PHE A 176 0.72 -3.01 -8.05
CA PHE A 176 1.37 -4.33 -7.99
C PHE A 176 2.27 -4.62 -9.19
N GLU A 177 1.91 -4.16 -10.40
CA GLU A 177 2.74 -4.37 -11.59
C GLU A 177 4.06 -3.61 -11.54
N LYS A 178 4.06 -2.40 -10.95
CA LYS A 178 5.28 -1.63 -10.71
C LYS A 178 6.07 -2.25 -9.57
N LEU A 179 5.40 -2.66 -8.49
CA LEU A 179 6.01 -3.39 -7.37
C LEU A 179 6.80 -4.61 -7.85
N GLN A 180 6.23 -5.41 -8.76
CA GLN A 180 6.94 -6.56 -9.33
C GLN A 180 8.27 -6.21 -9.97
N ARG A 181 8.31 -5.10 -10.72
CA ARG A 181 9.50 -4.59 -11.40
C ARG A 181 10.49 -3.93 -10.45
N ASN A 182 9.98 -3.16 -9.50
CA ASN A 182 10.77 -2.34 -8.58
C ASN A 182 11.39 -3.15 -7.44
N ARG A 183 10.76 -4.27 -7.04
CA ARG A 183 11.18 -5.10 -5.91
C ARG A 183 11.52 -6.52 -6.33
N PRO A 184 12.43 -6.77 -7.30
CA PRO A 184 12.66 -8.09 -7.86
C PRO A 184 13.19 -9.12 -6.83
N LYS A 185 13.72 -8.65 -5.70
CA LYS A 185 14.29 -9.45 -4.61
C LYS A 185 13.28 -9.79 -3.50
N CYS A 186 12.06 -9.26 -3.58
CA CYS A 186 11.02 -9.42 -2.57
C CYS A 186 9.96 -10.44 -3.01
N ALA A 187 9.41 -11.22 -2.08
CA ALA A 187 8.18 -11.97 -2.30
C ALA A 187 7.00 -11.01 -2.40
N LYS A 188 6.04 -11.28 -3.28
CA LYS A 188 4.93 -10.34 -3.57
C LYS A 188 3.61 -11.07 -3.68
N VAL A 189 2.53 -10.45 -3.18
CA VAL A 189 1.16 -10.98 -3.30
C VAL A 189 0.19 -9.87 -3.71
N LYS A 190 -0.59 -10.13 -4.77
CA LYS A 190 -1.63 -9.22 -5.25
C LYS A 190 -2.95 -9.49 -4.51
N SER A 191 -3.04 -9.01 -3.28
CA SER A 191 -4.21 -9.17 -2.41
C SER A 191 -4.22 -8.07 -1.36
N ALA A 192 -5.32 -7.93 -0.65
CA ALA A 192 -5.40 -7.15 0.58
C ALA A 192 -5.44 -8.10 1.78
N ILE A 193 -4.92 -7.64 2.93
CA ILE A 193 -5.12 -8.34 4.19
C ILE A 193 -6.45 -7.90 4.79
N CYS A 194 -7.31 -8.86 5.13
CA CYS A 194 -8.65 -8.59 5.66
C CYS A 194 -9.04 -9.62 6.74
N ASP A 195 -10.20 -9.42 7.34
CA ASP A 195 -10.77 -10.33 8.34
C ASP A 195 -11.39 -11.63 7.79
N ARG A 196 -11.45 -11.74 6.47
CA ARG A 196 -12.02 -12.87 5.72
C ARG A 196 -11.28 -13.07 4.41
N ASP A 197 -11.39 -14.27 3.87
CA ASP A 197 -10.98 -14.55 2.49
C ASP A 197 -12.13 -14.24 1.53
N GLY A 198 -11.82 -13.79 0.31
CA GLY A 198 -12.79 -13.54 -0.76
C GLY A 198 -12.70 -12.13 -1.36
N PRO A 199 -13.48 -11.83 -2.40
CA PRO A 199 -13.50 -10.50 -3.00
C PRO A 199 -14.08 -9.44 -2.05
N ARG A 200 -13.56 -8.21 -2.11
CA ARG A 200 -14.11 -7.02 -1.44
C ARG A 200 -13.89 -5.79 -2.32
N THR A 201 -14.88 -4.89 -2.33
CA THR A 201 -14.78 -3.60 -3.03
C THR A 201 -13.72 -2.71 -2.38
N PHE A 202 -12.80 -2.20 -3.18
CA PHE A 202 -11.70 -1.33 -2.78
C PHE A 202 -11.75 -0.03 -3.57
N HIS A 203 -11.39 1.08 -2.94
CA HIS A 203 -11.32 2.40 -3.57
C HIS A 203 -9.88 2.65 -4.02
N ASP A 204 -9.64 2.56 -5.32
CA ASP A 204 -8.39 2.96 -5.96
C ASP A 204 -8.41 4.46 -6.24
N ILE A 205 -7.51 5.20 -5.60
CA ILE A 205 -7.48 6.67 -5.58
C ILE A 205 -6.27 7.17 -6.36
N THR A 206 -6.55 7.98 -7.37
CA THR A 206 -5.53 8.53 -8.27
C THR A 206 -5.63 10.05 -8.43
N GLU A 207 -4.49 10.68 -8.68
CA GLU A 207 -4.36 12.09 -9.07
C GLU A 207 -3.68 12.14 -10.44
N ASN A 208 -4.37 12.66 -11.45
CA ASN A 208 -3.88 12.68 -12.84
C ASN A 208 -3.43 11.29 -13.36
N GLY A 209 -4.08 10.22 -12.90
CA GLY A 209 -3.74 8.84 -13.27
C GLY A 209 -2.55 8.23 -12.51
N LEU A 210 -2.00 8.95 -11.52
CA LEU A 210 -0.97 8.44 -10.61
C LEU A 210 -1.59 8.05 -9.28
N TRP A 211 -1.12 6.96 -8.68
CA TRP A 211 -1.55 6.51 -7.36
C TRP A 211 -1.19 7.55 -6.28
N THR A 212 -2.12 7.82 -5.37
CA THR A 212 -1.96 8.88 -4.36
C THR A 212 -1.39 8.39 -3.03
N GLY A 213 -1.40 7.08 -2.77
CA GLY A 213 -1.17 6.51 -1.44
C GLY A 213 -2.44 6.37 -0.58
N TRP A 214 -3.57 6.97 -0.98
CA TRP A 214 -4.79 7.03 -0.14
C TRP A 214 -5.81 5.92 -0.45
N SER A 215 -5.41 4.88 -1.17
CA SER A 215 -6.33 3.82 -1.59
C SER A 215 -6.66 2.89 -0.43
N GLY A 216 -7.92 2.46 -0.29
CA GLY A 216 -8.38 1.74 0.88
C GLY A 216 -9.78 1.16 0.73
N PHE A 217 -10.29 0.53 1.79
CA PHE A 217 -11.68 0.08 1.81
C PHE A 217 -12.61 1.24 2.18
N GLY A 218 -13.57 1.53 1.30
CA GLY A 218 -14.52 2.65 1.49
C GLY A 218 -15.31 2.57 2.80
N ASP A 219 -15.57 1.35 3.29
CA ASP A 219 -16.29 1.07 4.52
C ASP A 219 -15.41 1.11 5.80
N THR A 220 -14.09 1.29 5.66
CA THR A 220 -13.15 1.42 6.80
C THR A 220 -12.53 2.81 6.94
N PHE A 221 -12.69 3.70 5.96
CA PHE A 221 -12.12 5.04 6.08
C PHE A 221 -12.61 5.79 7.32
N GLU A 222 -11.68 6.38 8.06
CA GLU A 222 -12.05 7.32 9.11
C GLU A 222 -12.81 8.53 8.53
N PRO A 223 -13.76 9.13 9.27
CA PRO A 223 -14.58 10.24 8.75
C PRO A 223 -13.76 11.44 8.23
N THR A 224 -12.60 11.69 8.84
CA THR A 224 -11.65 12.74 8.45
C THR A 224 -10.96 12.40 7.13
N THR A 225 -10.46 11.19 6.98
CA THR A 225 -9.87 10.64 5.75
C THR A 225 -10.89 10.67 4.61
N TRP A 226 -12.10 10.18 4.85
CA TRP A 226 -13.15 10.17 3.84
C TRP A 226 -13.56 11.59 3.43
N ARG A 227 -13.61 12.53 4.37
CA ARG A 227 -13.84 13.96 4.05
C ARG A 227 -12.70 14.54 3.21
N HIS A 228 -11.45 14.20 3.51
CA HIS A 228 -10.30 14.66 2.72
C HIS A 228 -10.37 14.16 1.28
N ILE A 229 -10.60 12.86 1.10
CA ILE A 229 -10.78 12.22 -0.21
C ILE A 229 -11.90 12.91 -1.00
N ASN A 230 -13.09 13.02 -0.42
CA ASN A 230 -14.25 13.63 -1.09
C ASN A 230 -14.01 15.10 -1.48
N ASN A 231 -13.31 15.87 -0.64
CA ASN A 231 -12.97 17.25 -0.97
C ASN A 231 -12.02 17.35 -2.18
N ASN A 232 -11.04 16.45 -2.30
CA ASN A 232 -10.16 16.43 -3.48
C ASN A 232 -10.87 15.94 -4.74
N VAL A 233 -11.77 14.98 -4.61
CA VAL A 233 -12.63 14.54 -5.72
C VAL A 233 -13.54 15.67 -6.18
N ALA A 234 -14.20 16.38 -5.26
CA ALA A 234 -15.09 17.50 -5.58
C ALA A 234 -14.37 18.69 -6.25
N ARG A 235 -13.07 18.87 -5.97
CA ARG A 235 -12.20 19.86 -6.63
C ARG A 235 -11.68 19.39 -7.99
N GLY A 236 -11.91 18.13 -8.35
CA GLY A 236 -11.40 17.53 -9.58
C GLY A 236 -9.93 17.11 -9.51
N ASN A 237 -9.27 17.22 -8.35
CA ASN A 237 -7.87 16.82 -8.16
C ASN A 237 -7.73 15.29 -8.22
N TRP A 238 -8.63 14.58 -7.53
CA TRP A 238 -8.56 13.13 -7.40
C TRP A 238 -9.69 12.42 -8.16
N ARG A 239 -9.47 11.14 -8.43
CA ARG A 239 -10.47 10.19 -8.94
C ARG A 239 -10.50 8.99 -8.01
N VAL A 240 -11.70 8.51 -7.72
CA VAL A 240 -11.94 7.26 -7.00
C VAL A 240 -12.53 6.28 -7.99
N LYS A 241 -11.90 5.12 -8.11
CA LYS A 241 -12.41 3.98 -8.89
C LYS A 241 -12.65 2.82 -7.94
N GLU A 242 -13.86 2.30 -7.94
CA GLU A 242 -14.15 1.04 -7.26
C GLU A 242 -13.56 -0.12 -8.07
N ILE A 243 -12.75 -0.95 -7.42
CA ILE A 243 -12.19 -2.17 -7.98
C ILE A 243 -12.50 -3.33 -7.03
N GLU A 244 -12.58 -4.55 -7.56
CA GLU A 244 -12.66 -5.75 -6.74
C GLU A 244 -11.24 -6.26 -6.47
N VAL A 245 -10.92 -6.48 -5.19
CA VAL A 245 -9.62 -7.02 -4.78
C VAL A 245 -9.83 -8.30 -3.98
N GLN A 246 -8.87 -9.22 -4.09
CA GLN A 246 -8.88 -10.44 -3.30
C GLN A 246 -8.42 -10.14 -1.88
N CYS A 247 -9.25 -10.41 -0.89
CA CYS A 247 -8.87 -10.42 0.51
C CYS A 247 -8.30 -11.80 0.90
N VAL A 248 -7.27 -11.79 1.74
CA VAL A 248 -6.72 -12.99 2.38
C VAL A 248 -6.45 -12.73 3.86
N LYS A 249 -6.60 -13.75 4.69
CA LYS A 249 -6.15 -13.68 6.10
C LYS A 249 -4.64 -13.78 6.20
N LEU A 250 -4.04 -12.96 7.07
CA LEU A 250 -2.59 -12.94 7.28
C LEU A 250 -2.04 -14.31 7.69
N GLN A 251 -2.73 -15.04 8.58
CA GLN A 251 -2.29 -16.35 9.07
C GLN A 251 -2.12 -17.36 7.94
N ASN A 252 -3.11 -17.42 7.04
CA ASN A 252 -3.10 -18.32 5.89
C ASN A 252 -1.92 -17.97 4.99
N LEU A 253 -1.74 -16.68 4.73
CA LEU A 253 -0.67 -16.20 3.88
C LEU A 253 0.72 -16.52 4.47
N LEU A 254 0.99 -16.14 5.72
CA LEU A 254 2.29 -16.40 6.36
C LEU A 254 2.59 -17.90 6.49
N SER A 255 1.58 -18.71 6.78
CA SER A 255 1.72 -20.18 6.83
C SER A 255 2.06 -20.75 5.46
N SER A 256 1.34 -20.34 4.41
CA SER A 256 1.65 -20.75 3.03
C SER A 256 3.05 -20.32 2.59
N LYS A 257 3.52 -19.19 3.15
CA LYS A 257 4.80 -18.57 2.83
C LYS A 257 5.96 -19.05 3.70
N GLY A 258 5.70 -19.97 4.65
CA GLY A 258 6.72 -20.51 5.56
C GLY A 258 7.35 -19.45 6.47
N VAL A 259 6.59 -18.42 6.88
CA VAL A 259 7.05 -17.30 7.71
C VAL A 259 6.48 -17.41 9.13
N PRO A 260 7.15 -18.12 10.05
CA PRO A 260 6.70 -18.22 11.45
C PRO A 260 7.04 -16.98 12.28
N LYS A 261 8.00 -16.16 11.81
CA LYS A 261 8.49 -14.96 12.48
C LYS A 261 8.62 -13.80 11.50
N VAL A 262 8.16 -12.63 11.92
CA VAL A 262 8.32 -11.35 11.24
C VAL A 262 9.08 -10.41 12.18
N ASP A 263 10.26 -9.96 11.77
CA ASP A 263 11.03 -8.99 12.58
C ASP A 263 10.41 -7.60 12.50
N TYR A 264 9.85 -7.25 11.33
CA TYR A 264 9.21 -5.97 11.08
C TYR A 264 7.91 -6.11 10.27
N LEU A 265 6.78 -5.71 10.85
CA LEU A 265 5.48 -5.67 10.16
C LEU A 265 5.03 -4.22 9.98
N ALA A 266 5.02 -3.74 8.75
CA ALA A 266 4.50 -2.42 8.39
C ALA A 266 3.04 -2.54 7.92
N ILE A 267 2.15 -1.82 8.60
CA ILE A 267 0.71 -1.79 8.32
C ILE A 267 0.32 -0.37 7.94
N ASP A 268 0.13 -0.18 6.64
CA ASP A 268 -0.44 1.02 6.02
C ASP A 268 -1.58 0.55 5.10
N VAL A 269 -2.80 0.58 5.63
CA VAL A 269 -4.00 0.08 4.92
C VAL A 269 -5.12 1.12 4.92
N GLN A 270 -4.75 2.38 5.17
CA GLN A 270 -5.58 3.57 5.03
C GLN A 270 -6.96 3.44 5.71
N GLY A 271 -6.95 3.06 7.00
CA GLY A 271 -8.12 3.03 7.88
C GLY A 271 -8.60 1.63 8.28
N ALA A 272 -8.08 0.57 7.64
CA ALA A 272 -8.42 -0.81 7.98
C ALA A 272 -7.53 -1.42 9.09
N GLU A 273 -6.65 -0.64 9.73
CA GLU A 273 -5.59 -1.14 10.63
C GLU A 273 -6.18 -1.94 11.79
N TYR A 274 -7.22 -1.42 12.44
CA TYR A 274 -7.89 -2.12 13.54
C TYR A 274 -8.55 -3.42 13.08
N GLU A 275 -9.16 -3.42 11.90
CA GLU A 275 -9.82 -4.61 11.33
C GLU A 275 -8.81 -5.72 11.04
N VAL A 276 -7.65 -5.37 10.48
CA VAL A 276 -6.56 -6.30 10.21
C VAL A 276 -5.96 -6.79 11.53
N LEU A 277 -5.56 -5.88 12.42
CA LEU A 277 -4.87 -6.22 13.67
C LEU A 277 -5.68 -7.17 14.56
N ARG A 278 -7.01 -6.98 14.66
CA ARG A 278 -7.85 -7.84 15.52
C ARG A 278 -7.94 -9.28 15.04
N THR A 279 -7.53 -9.55 13.81
CA THR A 279 -7.56 -10.89 13.20
C THR A 279 -6.24 -11.63 13.38
N ILE A 280 -5.18 -10.92 13.80
CA ILE A 280 -3.86 -11.51 13.92
C ILE A 280 -3.77 -12.37 15.19
N ASP A 281 -3.54 -13.67 15.01
CA ASP A 281 -3.17 -14.56 16.11
C ASP A 281 -1.68 -14.39 16.43
N PHE A 282 -1.35 -13.43 17.31
CA PHE A 282 0.01 -13.18 17.79
C PHE A 282 0.61 -14.33 18.61
N LYS A 283 -0.13 -15.41 18.87
CA LYS A 283 0.43 -16.64 19.46
C LYS A 283 0.95 -17.59 18.38
N SER A 284 0.36 -17.58 17.19
CA SER A 284 0.78 -18.44 16.07
C SER A 284 1.90 -17.83 15.24
N VAL A 285 1.96 -16.50 15.14
CA VAL A 285 3.04 -15.77 14.47
C VAL A 285 3.77 -14.88 15.46
N THR A 286 5.10 -14.96 15.47
CA THR A 286 5.92 -14.01 16.25
C THR A 286 6.16 -12.76 15.42
N VAL A 287 5.75 -11.60 15.93
CA VAL A 287 6.07 -10.29 15.35
C VAL A 287 6.86 -9.49 16.37
N ASP A 288 8.05 -8.99 16.03
CA ASP A 288 8.89 -8.26 16.99
C ASP A 288 8.57 -6.76 17.02
N VAL A 289 8.45 -6.12 15.86
CA VAL A 289 8.13 -4.69 15.71
C VAL A 289 6.97 -4.52 14.75
N LEU A 290 5.98 -3.69 15.12
CA LEU A 290 4.92 -3.24 14.24
C LEU A 290 5.00 -1.72 14.06
N GLN A 291 4.95 -1.29 12.80
CA GLN A 291 4.56 0.08 12.42
C GLN A 291 3.09 0.04 12.03
N VAL A 292 2.27 0.89 12.64
CA VAL A 292 0.84 0.98 12.34
C VAL A 292 0.47 2.44 12.13
N GLU A 293 -0.04 2.78 10.94
CA GLU A 293 -0.62 4.10 10.66
C GLU A 293 -1.79 4.34 11.63
N SER A 294 -1.55 5.14 12.67
CA SER A 294 -2.52 5.34 13.73
C SER A 294 -2.17 6.60 14.53
N MET A 295 -3.05 7.58 14.42
CA MET A 295 -2.99 8.81 15.20
C MET A 295 -3.77 8.69 16.52
N ALA A 296 -3.47 9.54 17.49
CA ALA A 296 -4.08 9.57 18.83
C ALA A 296 -5.54 10.09 18.84
N GLN A 297 -6.38 9.53 17.98
CA GLN A 297 -7.84 9.70 17.91
C GLN A 297 -8.51 8.41 18.42
N GLU A 298 -9.84 8.34 18.40
CA GLU A 298 -10.58 7.16 18.90
C GLU A 298 -10.13 5.85 18.24
N GLY A 299 -9.79 5.87 16.94
CA GLY A 299 -9.23 4.72 16.22
C GLY A 299 -7.89 4.25 16.80
N GLY A 300 -6.94 5.17 17.00
CA GLY A 300 -5.64 4.87 17.58
C GLY A 300 -5.71 4.33 19.01
N LEU A 301 -6.64 4.83 19.85
CA LEU A 301 -6.81 4.30 21.21
C LEU A 301 -7.31 2.84 21.23
N LYS A 302 -8.16 2.47 20.26
CA LYS A 302 -8.61 1.07 20.09
C LYS A 302 -7.47 0.18 19.64
N ILE A 303 -6.64 0.65 18.70
CA ILE A 303 -5.43 -0.05 18.25
C ILE A 303 -4.47 -0.23 19.41
N GLU A 304 -4.16 0.82 20.17
CA GLU A 304 -3.26 0.73 21.31
C GLU A 304 -3.75 -0.27 22.36
N SER A 305 -5.04 -0.23 22.70
CA SER A 305 -5.64 -1.18 23.64
C SER A 305 -5.53 -2.63 23.15
N LEU A 306 -5.77 -2.85 21.84
CA LEU A 306 -5.63 -4.16 21.21
C LEU A 306 -4.18 -4.66 21.26
N MET A 307 -3.21 -3.80 20.94
CA MET A 307 -1.79 -4.15 20.94
C MET A 307 -1.28 -4.45 22.36
N VAL A 308 -1.64 -3.63 23.35
CA VAL A 308 -1.29 -3.86 24.75
C VAL A 308 -1.85 -5.20 25.25
N GLY A 309 -3.12 -5.50 24.90
CA GLY A 309 -3.78 -6.77 25.22
C GLY A 309 -3.10 -8.00 24.61
N ASN A 310 -2.43 -7.83 23.46
CA ASN A 310 -1.68 -8.87 22.77
C ASN A 310 -0.17 -8.89 23.11
N GLY A 311 0.22 -8.24 24.20
CA GLY A 311 1.59 -8.34 24.71
C GLY A 311 2.59 -7.39 24.04
N PHE A 312 2.13 -6.32 23.41
CA PHE A 312 2.99 -5.26 22.87
C PHE A 312 3.05 -4.04 23.80
N VAL A 313 4.00 -3.16 23.53
CA VAL A 313 4.11 -1.83 24.13
C VAL A 313 4.39 -0.82 23.02
N LYS A 314 3.71 0.34 23.06
CA LYS A 314 4.02 1.46 22.18
C LYS A 314 5.32 2.12 22.65
N VAL A 315 6.34 2.17 21.80
CA VAL A 315 7.65 2.71 22.15
C VAL A 315 7.89 4.09 21.53
N ALA A 316 7.22 4.42 20.42
CA ALA A 316 7.36 5.70 19.75
C ALA A 316 6.12 6.06 18.92
N GLN A 317 6.08 7.32 18.50
CA GLN A 317 5.23 7.83 17.42
C GLN A 317 6.16 8.48 16.39
N VAL A 318 6.14 8.01 15.16
CA VAL A 318 6.94 8.54 14.04
C VAL A 318 5.97 9.07 13.00
N GLY A 319 5.79 10.39 12.92
CA GLY A 319 4.74 10.96 12.09
C GLY A 319 3.36 10.43 12.47
N GLU A 320 2.63 9.87 11.49
CA GLU A 320 1.30 9.28 11.69
C GLU A 320 1.37 7.81 12.15
N ASP A 321 2.57 7.25 12.31
CA ASP A 321 2.79 5.85 12.68
C ASP A 321 3.03 5.65 14.18
N SER A 322 2.25 4.76 14.79
CA SER A 322 2.54 4.23 16.12
C SER A 322 3.47 3.03 16.00
N ILE A 323 4.56 3.04 16.77
CA ILE A 323 5.55 1.95 16.77
C ILE A 323 5.34 1.08 18.01
N TYR A 324 5.05 -0.20 17.79
CA TYR A 324 4.83 -1.19 18.84
C TYR A 324 5.94 -2.24 18.84
N VAL A 325 6.40 -2.62 20.03
CA VAL A 325 7.39 -3.69 20.21
C VAL A 325 6.81 -4.78 21.11
N ARG A 326 7.02 -6.04 20.72
CA ARG A 326 6.58 -7.20 21.49
C ARG A 326 7.28 -7.24 22.85
N LYS A 327 6.56 -7.63 23.90
CA LYS A 327 7.17 -7.89 25.21
C LYS A 327 7.76 -9.30 25.25
N GLY A 328 8.96 -9.41 25.81
CA GLY A 328 9.59 -10.66 26.18
C GLY A 328 8.96 -11.29 27.42
N PRO A 329 9.41 -12.49 27.82
CA PRO A 329 8.92 -13.18 29.02
C PRO A 329 9.13 -12.39 30.33
N ASP A 330 10.09 -11.46 30.34
CA ASP A 330 10.38 -10.56 31.46
C ASP A 330 9.48 -9.30 31.48
N GLY A 331 8.55 -9.19 30.54
CA GLY A 331 7.63 -8.06 30.39
C GLY A 331 8.24 -6.82 29.74
N LYS A 332 9.53 -6.84 29.38
CA LYS A 332 10.21 -5.73 28.70
C LYS A 332 10.09 -5.87 27.19
N PRO A 333 10.16 -4.76 26.41
CA PRO A 333 10.16 -4.87 24.96
C PRO A 333 11.39 -5.66 24.49
N VAL A 334 11.21 -6.52 23.47
CA VAL A 334 12.31 -7.33 22.90
C VAL A 334 13.35 -6.49 22.16
N ARG A 335 13.04 -5.22 21.88
CA ARG A 335 13.92 -4.20 21.34
C ARG A 335 13.70 -2.88 22.08
N GLU A 336 14.77 -2.21 22.45
CA GLU A 336 14.72 -0.91 23.13
C GLU A 336 14.77 0.21 22.11
N TRP A 337 13.86 1.19 22.23
CA TRP A 337 13.92 2.43 21.46
C TRP A 337 14.98 3.34 22.05
N ILE A 338 16.00 3.70 21.26
CA ILE A 338 17.10 4.57 21.69
C ILE A 338 16.89 5.94 21.09
N GLU A 339 16.74 7.01 21.89
CA GLU A 339 16.52 8.39 21.41
C GLU A 339 17.69 9.00 20.64
#